data_AF-A0AA38TBJ7-F1
#
_entry.id   AF-A0AA38TBJ7-F1
#
_cell.length_a   1.000
_cell.length_b   1.000
_cell.length_c   1.000
_cell.angle_alpha   90.00
_cell.angle_beta   90.00
_cell.angle_gamma   90.00
#
_symmetry.space_group_name_H-M   'P 1'
#
loop_
_entity.id
_entity.type
_entity.pdbx_description
1 polymer ?
#
loop_
_entity_poly.entity_id
_entity_poly.type
_entity_poly.pdbx_seq_one_letter_code
_entity_poly.pdbx_strand_id
1 'polypeptide(L)'
;MKDDETTRIELIKGEGSSHKKSDLQREKILGKRKVKDDDLRNSVYDSKERCSKFQAKMESELGKNGPLQDIRNFDLNEVFSSYLKEVKHPKAIKISKLVTKRATMNWRSTKNKIDCGVFVMRHMETYKGEPISKWTCGFDLNLKQQKKQLVDLRYKYATKILLCDDNEIKDLVSDEVETFNNLSEEEEEELEMLANLKMKERQDYI
;
A
#
# COMPACT_ATOMS: atom_id res chain seq x y z
N MET A 1 -13.66 -5.31 48.61
CA MET A 1 -12.24 -4.93 48.83
C MET A 1 -11.49 -5.49 47.63
N LYS A 2 -11.20 -4.70 46.58
CA LYS A 2 -10.15 -3.65 46.50
C LYS A 2 -8.79 -4.23 46.88
N ASP A 3 -7.70 -4.25 46.12
CA ASP A 3 -7.30 -3.75 44.80
C ASP A 3 -6.01 -4.55 44.43
N ASP A 4 -5.77 -4.94 43.18
CA ASP A 4 -4.41 -5.21 42.65
C ASP A 4 -4.30 -4.79 41.17
N GLU A 5 -4.94 -3.66 40.86
CA GLU A 5 -4.82 -2.98 39.57
C GLU A 5 -3.60 -2.05 39.52
N THR A 6 -3.00 -1.78 40.68
CA THR A 6 -1.87 -0.86 40.83
C THR A 6 -0.56 -1.45 40.32
N THR A 7 -0.35 -2.77 40.43
CA THR A 7 0.92 -3.42 40.05
C THR A 7 1.10 -3.50 38.52
N ARG A 8 0.01 -3.44 37.74
CA ARG A 8 0.08 -3.48 36.27
C ARG A 8 0.40 -2.14 35.61
N ILE A 9 0.11 -1.03 36.29
CA ILE A 9 0.27 0.32 35.71
C ILE A 9 1.73 0.79 35.79
N GLU A 10 2.55 0.27 36.70
CA GLU A 10 3.96 0.68 36.80
C GLU A 10 4.88 0.02 35.75
N LEU A 11 4.54 -1.17 35.25
CA LEU A 11 5.31 -1.84 34.19
C LEU A 11 5.17 -1.16 32.81
N ILE A 12 4.08 -0.44 32.56
CA ILE A 12 3.85 0.24 31.27
C ILE A 12 4.58 1.60 31.20
N LYS A 13 4.99 2.16 32.35
CA LYS A 13 5.65 3.49 32.38
C LYS A 13 7.16 3.44 32.08
N GLY A 14 7.78 2.26 32.04
CA GLY A 14 9.23 2.10 31.85
C GLY A 14 9.73 2.05 30.40
N GLU A 15 8.90 1.68 29.43
CA GLU A 15 9.36 1.40 28.04
C GLU A 15 9.19 2.59 27.07
N GLY A 16 8.53 3.67 27.50
CA GLY A 16 8.18 4.82 26.67
C GLY A 16 9.29 5.86 26.41
N SER A 17 10.50 5.70 26.98
CA SER A 17 11.55 6.73 26.93
C SER A 17 12.55 6.58 25.78
N SER A 18 12.76 5.35 25.28
CA SER A 18 13.71 5.08 24.18
C SER A 18 13.12 5.40 22.79
N HIS A 19 11.83 5.11 22.57
CA HIS A 19 11.16 5.30 21.29
C HIS A 19 10.82 6.77 20.99
N LYS A 20 10.49 7.59 22.01
CA LYS A 20 10.20 9.02 21.80
C LYS A 20 11.40 9.84 21.35
N LYS A 21 12.63 9.43 21.70
CA LYS A 21 13.86 10.12 21.28
C LYS A 21 14.20 9.86 19.81
N SER A 22 13.87 8.69 19.27
CA SER A 22 14.11 8.37 17.86
C SER A 22 13.07 9.03 16.94
N ASP A 23 11.82 9.17 17.39
CA ASP A 23 10.77 9.88 16.65
C ASP A 23 11.01 11.39 16.60
N LEU A 24 11.45 12.01 17.71
CA LEU A 24 11.89 13.42 17.70
C LEU A 24 13.13 13.67 16.81
N GLN A 25 14.01 12.67 16.66
CA GLN A 25 15.13 12.76 15.73
C GLN A 25 14.68 12.56 14.27
N ARG A 26 13.65 11.74 14.00
CA ARG A 26 13.05 11.58 12.66
C ARG A 26 12.32 12.84 12.21
N GLU A 27 11.55 13.50 13.07
CA GLU A 27 10.90 14.78 12.76
C GLU A 27 11.92 15.89 12.46
N LYS A 28 13.06 15.93 13.19
CA LYS A 28 14.14 16.92 12.92
C LYS A 28 14.87 16.68 11.59
N ILE A 29 14.87 15.45 11.07
CA ILE A 29 15.51 15.12 9.77
C ILE A 29 14.56 15.38 8.59
N LEU A 30 13.24 15.25 8.79
CA LEU A 30 12.23 15.60 7.77
C LEU A 30 11.85 17.10 7.77
N GLY A 31 12.01 17.81 8.89
CA GLY A 31 11.54 19.19 9.07
C GLY A 31 12.36 20.33 8.43
N LYS A 32 13.26 20.08 7.47
CA LYS A 32 14.06 21.15 6.81
C LYS A 32 13.97 21.23 5.29
N ARG A 33 12.95 20.65 4.66
CA ARG A 33 12.57 21.05 3.31
C ARG A 33 11.13 21.55 3.33
N LYS A 34 10.96 22.87 3.49
CA LYS A 34 9.79 23.54 2.90
C LYS A 34 9.94 23.37 1.39
N VAL A 35 9.32 22.31 0.85
CA VAL A 35 9.08 22.19 -0.59
C VAL A 35 8.08 23.29 -0.91
N LYS A 36 8.43 24.20 -1.84
CA LYS A 36 7.52 25.27 -2.24
C LYS A 36 6.32 24.63 -2.94
N ASP A 37 5.12 25.19 -2.79
CA ASP A 37 3.90 24.65 -3.41
C ASP A 37 4.04 24.50 -4.93
N ASP A 38 4.82 25.37 -5.58
CA ASP A 38 5.15 25.25 -7.01
C ASP A 38 6.05 24.05 -7.34
N ASP A 39 6.99 23.68 -6.46
CA ASP A 39 7.82 22.47 -6.62
C ASP A 39 6.98 21.20 -6.42
N LEU A 40 6.02 21.24 -5.50
CA LEU A 40 5.08 20.15 -5.26
C LEU A 40 4.12 20.00 -6.45
N ARG A 41 3.56 21.10 -6.94
CA ARG A 41 2.69 21.15 -8.12
C ARG A 41 3.42 20.66 -9.37
N ASN A 42 4.62 21.16 -9.64
CA ASN A 42 5.44 20.72 -10.77
C ASN A 42 5.87 19.24 -10.65
N SER A 43 6.13 18.75 -9.44
CA SER A 43 6.40 17.32 -9.17
C SER A 43 5.17 16.45 -9.39
N VAL A 44 3.97 16.93 -9.04
CA VAL A 44 2.70 16.22 -9.25
C VAL A 44 2.34 16.19 -10.74
N TYR A 45 2.54 17.29 -11.47
CA TYR A 45 2.37 17.33 -12.94
C TYR A 45 3.38 16.43 -13.66
N ASP A 46 4.67 16.42 -13.26
CA ASP A 46 5.67 15.46 -13.76
C ASP A 46 5.23 14.01 -13.46
N SER A 47 4.69 13.75 -12.26
CA SER A 47 4.22 12.42 -11.88
C SER A 47 3.02 11.95 -12.70
N LYS A 48 2.01 12.81 -12.93
CA LYS A 48 0.84 12.47 -13.75
C LYS A 48 1.25 12.19 -15.20
N GLU A 49 2.05 13.05 -15.81
CA GLU A 49 2.53 12.87 -17.19
C GLU A 49 3.36 11.58 -17.33
N ARG A 50 4.25 11.31 -16.38
CA ARG A 50 5.04 10.08 -16.35
C ARG A 50 4.19 8.83 -16.17
N CYS A 51 3.15 8.91 -15.33
CA CYS A 51 2.18 7.83 -15.15
C CYS A 51 1.43 7.55 -16.45
N SER A 52 0.93 8.59 -17.13
CA SER A 52 0.26 8.45 -18.44
C SER A 52 1.18 7.84 -19.50
N LYS A 53 2.45 8.28 -19.59
CA LYS A 53 3.44 7.69 -20.50
C LYS A 53 3.71 6.21 -20.19
N PHE A 54 3.81 5.87 -18.91
CA PHE A 54 3.98 4.48 -18.48
C PHE A 54 2.76 3.63 -18.85
N GLN A 55 1.54 4.12 -18.56
CA GLN A 55 0.29 3.43 -18.86
C GLN A 55 0.13 3.20 -20.37
N ALA A 56 0.28 4.24 -21.19
CA ALA A 56 0.18 4.11 -22.64
C ALA A 56 1.18 3.10 -23.20
N LYS A 57 2.40 3.04 -22.63
CA LYS A 57 3.40 2.05 -23.01
C LYS A 57 3.01 0.64 -22.58
N MET A 58 2.53 0.46 -21.35
CA MET A 58 2.02 -0.82 -20.87
C MET A 58 0.87 -1.32 -21.76
N GLU A 59 -0.09 -0.47 -22.08
CA GLU A 59 -1.23 -0.80 -22.96
C GLU A 59 -0.78 -1.17 -24.38
N SER A 60 0.15 -0.41 -24.95
CA SER A 60 0.72 -0.70 -26.27
C SER A 60 1.45 -2.04 -26.31
N GLU A 61 2.20 -2.38 -25.27
CA GLU A 61 2.93 -3.65 -25.20
C GLU A 61 1.99 -4.83 -24.89
N LEU A 62 1.00 -4.63 -24.00
CA LEU A 62 -0.01 -5.64 -23.65
C LEU A 62 -0.98 -5.93 -24.82
N GLY A 63 -1.30 -4.92 -25.62
CA GLY A 63 -2.20 -5.05 -26.78
C GLY A 63 -1.63 -5.85 -27.95
N LYS A 64 -0.31 -6.11 -27.98
CA LYS A 64 0.34 -6.90 -29.05
C LYS A 64 0.03 -8.39 -29.00
N ASN A 65 -0.38 -8.92 -27.84
CA ASN A 65 -0.50 -10.36 -27.58
C ASN A 65 -1.94 -10.85 -27.36
N GLY A 66 -2.95 -10.04 -27.71
CA GLY A 66 -4.36 -10.37 -27.48
C GLY A 66 -4.83 -10.10 -26.03
N PRO A 67 -6.00 -10.61 -25.59
CA PRO A 67 -6.44 -10.44 -24.21
C PRO A 67 -5.38 -11.00 -23.25
N LEU A 68 -5.19 -10.33 -22.11
CA LEU A 68 -4.27 -10.70 -21.03
C LEU A 68 -4.53 -12.13 -20.54
N GLN A 69 -3.97 -13.13 -21.23
CA GLN A 69 -4.13 -14.54 -20.84
C GLN A 69 -3.12 -14.91 -19.76
N ASP A 70 -1.93 -14.28 -19.72
CA ASP A 70 -0.93 -14.52 -18.68
C ASP A 70 0.19 -13.46 -18.63
N ILE A 71 0.33 -12.76 -17.50
CA ILE A 71 1.44 -11.81 -17.27
C ILE A 71 2.81 -12.52 -17.21
N ARG A 72 2.84 -13.84 -17.02
CA ARG A 72 4.08 -14.65 -17.00
C ARG A 72 4.79 -14.68 -18.35
N ASN A 73 4.07 -14.39 -19.44
CA ASN A 73 4.63 -14.35 -20.80
C ASN A 73 5.11 -12.95 -21.20
N PHE A 74 5.12 -12.01 -20.27
CA PHE A 74 5.45 -10.62 -20.54
C PHE A 74 6.86 -10.29 -20.02
N ASP A 75 7.72 -9.77 -20.90
CA ASP A 75 9.03 -9.28 -20.48
C ASP A 75 8.88 -7.91 -19.78
N LEU A 76 8.65 -7.97 -18.46
CA LEU A 76 8.57 -6.79 -17.61
C LEU A 76 9.85 -5.94 -17.65
N ASN A 77 11.01 -6.54 -17.92
CA ASN A 77 12.25 -5.79 -18.07
C ASN A 77 12.21 -4.94 -19.34
N GLU A 78 11.77 -5.53 -20.46
CA GLU A 78 11.66 -4.83 -21.73
C GLU A 78 10.71 -3.65 -21.63
N VAL A 79 9.53 -3.86 -21.05
CA VAL A 79 8.50 -2.81 -20.96
C VAL A 79 8.94 -1.68 -20.05
N PHE A 80 9.47 -2.01 -18.86
CA PHE A 80 9.98 -1.00 -17.94
C PHE A 80 11.18 -0.23 -18.55
N SER A 81 12.11 -0.94 -19.18
CA SER A 81 13.26 -0.32 -19.84
C SER A 81 12.84 0.59 -21.00
N SER A 82 11.81 0.20 -21.75
CA SER A 82 11.27 1.00 -22.85
C SER A 82 10.64 2.28 -22.34
N TYR A 83 9.85 2.21 -21.26
CA TYR A 83 9.35 3.40 -20.58
C TYR A 83 10.51 4.31 -20.12
N LEU A 84 11.57 3.74 -19.53
CA LEU A 84 12.72 4.53 -19.09
C LEU A 84 13.45 5.23 -20.25
N LYS A 85 13.49 4.62 -21.44
CA LYS A 85 14.04 5.27 -22.66
C LYS A 85 13.17 6.45 -23.08
N GLU A 86 11.85 6.29 -23.05
CA GLU A 86 10.89 7.33 -23.41
C GLU A 86 11.04 8.57 -22.52
N VAL A 87 11.14 8.36 -21.21
CA VAL A 87 11.40 9.44 -20.24
C VAL A 87 12.87 9.86 -20.17
N LYS A 88 13.71 9.39 -21.11
CA LYS A 88 15.15 9.70 -21.22
C LYS A 88 15.94 9.46 -19.92
N HIS A 89 15.54 8.46 -19.14
CA HIS A 89 16.16 8.17 -17.86
C HIS A 89 17.56 7.57 -18.07
N PRO A 90 18.61 8.07 -17.40
CA PRO A 90 20.01 7.70 -17.67
C PRO A 90 20.32 6.22 -17.41
N LYS A 91 19.49 5.53 -16.61
CA LYS A 91 19.64 4.10 -16.30
C LYS A 91 18.95 3.16 -17.30
N ALA A 92 18.26 3.66 -18.32
CA ALA A 92 17.45 2.84 -19.23
C ALA A 92 18.27 1.71 -19.90
N ILE A 93 19.44 2.05 -20.45
CA ILE A 93 20.34 1.07 -21.11
C ILE A 93 20.89 0.05 -20.12
N LYS A 94 21.18 0.48 -18.88
CA LYS A 94 21.69 -0.42 -17.85
C LYS A 94 20.61 -1.42 -17.43
N ILE A 95 19.39 -0.95 -17.22
CA ILE A 95 18.26 -1.77 -16.79
C ILE A 95 17.84 -2.76 -17.87
N SER A 96 17.88 -2.37 -19.15
CA SER A 96 17.54 -3.25 -20.28
C SER A 96 18.49 -4.44 -20.46
N LYS A 97 19.65 -4.41 -19.79
CA LYS A 97 20.65 -5.48 -19.81
C LYS A 97 20.63 -6.33 -18.55
N LEU A 98 19.79 -5.99 -17.58
CA LEU A 98 19.69 -6.75 -16.34
C LEU A 98 18.90 -8.04 -16.58
N VAL A 99 19.46 -9.15 -16.11
CA VAL A 99 18.71 -10.40 -16.00
C VAL A 99 17.77 -10.29 -14.82
N THR A 100 16.48 -10.11 -15.08
CA THR A 100 15.45 -10.06 -14.04
C THR A 100 15.29 -11.44 -13.42
N LYS A 101 15.41 -11.51 -12.10
CA LYS A 101 15.14 -12.72 -11.33
C LYS A 101 13.93 -12.49 -10.44
N ARG A 102 12.97 -13.40 -10.48
CA ARG A 102 11.85 -13.38 -9.53
C ARG A 102 12.38 -13.64 -8.13
N ALA A 103 12.16 -12.71 -7.21
CA ALA A 103 12.55 -12.88 -5.82
C ALA A 103 11.82 -14.06 -5.19
N THR A 104 12.55 -14.93 -4.49
CA THR A 104 11.98 -16.00 -3.67
C THR A 104 11.84 -15.47 -2.25
N MET A 105 10.61 -15.39 -1.77
CA MET A 105 10.24 -14.90 -0.45
C MET A 105 9.57 -16.03 0.34
N ASN A 106 9.84 -16.10 1.65
CA ASN A 106 9.36 -17.20 2.49
C ASN A 106 7.88 -17.09 2.86
N TRP A 107 7.30 -15.88 2.78
CA TRP A 107 5.91 -15.58 3.10
C TRP A 107 4.96 -15.64 1.87
N ARG A 108 5.45 -16.09 0.71
CA ARG A 108 4.64 -16.18 -0.52
C ARG A 108 3.53 -17.22 -0.38
N SER A 109 2.35 -16.92 -0.91
CA SER A 109 1.24 -17.86 -0.96
C SER A 109 0.59 -17.81 -2.34
N THR A 110 0.27 -18.97 -2.91
CA THR A 110 -0.55 -19.10 -4.12
C THR A 110 -2.04 -19.27 -3.79
N LYS A 111 -2.38 -19.47 -2.52
CA LYS A 111 -3.75 -19.69 -2.05
C LYS A 111 -4.50 -18.38 -1.83
N ASN A 112 -3.77 -17.29 -1.56
CA ASN A 112 -4.36 -15.98 -1.32
C ASN A 112 -4.40 -15.17 -2.63
N LYS A 113 -5.57 -15.14 -3.28
CA LYS A 113 -5.80 -14.39 -4.51
C LYS A 113 -6.34 -12.98 -4.26
N ILE A 114 -6.86 -12.70 -3.06
CA ILE A 114 -7.59 -11.47 -2.74
C ILE A 114 -6.69 -10.36 -2.19
N ASP A 115 -5.54 -10.72 -1.58
CA ASP A 115 -4.66 -9.77 -0.91
C ASP A 115 -3.45 -9.32 -1.73
N CYS A 116 -3.42 -9.61 -3.04
CA CYS A 116 -2.29 -9.27 -3.89
C CYS A 116 -1.93 -7.78 -3.83
N GLY A 117 -2.94 -6.89 -3.80
CA GLY A 117 -2.73 -5.44 -3.65
C GLY A 117 -2.10 -5.05 -2.32
N VAL A 118 -2.53 -5.67 -1.21
CA VAL A 118 -1.96 -5.44 0.13
C VAL A 118 -0.50 -5.88 0.19
N PHE A 119 -0.17 -7.03 -0.40
CA PHE A 119 1.22 -7.48 -0.54
C PHE A 119 2.06 -6.49 -1.33
N VAL A 120 1.57 -6.04 -2.49
CA VAL A 120 2.29 -5.07 -3.36
C VAL A 120 2.54 -3.77 -2.61
N MET A 121 1.53 -3.19 -1.96
CA MET A 121 1.70 -1.97 -1.16
C MET A 121 2.72 -2.16 -0.03
N ARG A 122 2.66 -3.28 0.69
CA ARG A 122 3.64 -3.58 1.75
C ARG A 122 5.04 -3.78 1.22
N HIS A 123 5.18 -4.37 0.03
CA HIS A 123 6.48 -4.56 -0.61
C HIS A 123 7.08 -3.22 -1.02
N MET A 124 6.30 -2.34 -1.65
CA MET A 124 6.75 -0.99 -2.01
C MET A 124 7.11 -0.15 -0.76
N GLU A 125 6.37 -0.31 0.33
CA GLU A 125 6.66 0.39 1.59
C GLU A 125 7.99 -0.07 2.21
N THR A 126 8.23 -1.37 2.26
CA THR A 126 9.34 -1.95 3.03
C THR A 126 10.62 -2.14 2.24
N TYR A 127 10.54 -2.32 0.92
CA TYR A 127 11.72 -2.59 0.10
C TYR A 127 12.55 -1.32 -0.13
N LYS A 128 13.77 -1.29 0.42
CA LYS A 128 14.71 -0.15 0.29
C LYS A 128 15.91 -0.42 -0.62
N GLY A 129 15.81 -1.43 -1.49
CA GLY A 129 16.90 -1.80 -2.40
C GLY A 129 17.96 -2.73 -1.79
N GLU A 130 17.68 -3.31 -0.62
CA GLU A 130 18.55 -4.29 0.00
C GLU A 130 18.49 -5.67 -0.70
N PRO A 131 19.48 -6.55 -0.50
CA PRO A 131 19.41 -7.92 -1.00
C PRO A 131 18.17 -8.64 -0.47
N ILE A 132 17.53 -9.47 -1.30
CA ILE A 132 16.32 -10.24 -0.91
C ILE A 132 16.53 -11.09 0.34
N SER A 133 17.75 -11.57 0.58
CA SER A 133 18.10 -12.35 1.78
C SER A 133 18.05 -11.54 3.09
N LYS A 134 18.11 -10.21 3.00
CA LYS A 134 18.05 -9.28 4.14
C LYS A 134 16.70 -8.58 4.25
N TRP A 135 15.99 -8.48 3.14
CA TRP A 135 14.68 -7.85 3.11
C TRP A 135 13.66 -8.62 3.95
N THR A 136 13.03 -7.91 4.87
CA THR A 136 11.86 -8.36 5.62
C THR A 136 10.70 -7.39 5.43
N CYS A 137 9.52 -7.95 5.17
CA CYS A 137 8.28 -7.19 5.09
C CYS A 137 7.47 -7.24 6.40
N GLY A 138 7.94 -8.01 7.40
CA GLY A 138 7.28 -8.19 8.69
C GLY A 138 6.10 -9.18 8.69
N PHE A 139 5.90 -9.95 7.61
CA PHE A 139 4.89 -11.01 7.60
C PHE A 139 5.33 -12.22 8.41
N ASP A 140 4.40 -12.74 9.20
CA ASP A 140 4.54 -14.00 9.90
C ASP A 140 4.49 -15.17 8.90
N LEU A 141 5.22 -16.24 9.20
CA LEU A 141 5.18 -17.49 8.44
C LEU A 141 3.96 -18.34 8.81
N ASN A 142 3.42 -18.13 10.02
CA ASN A 142 2.16 -18.70 10.44
C ASN A 142 1.00 -18.05 9.68
N LEU A 143 0.29 -18.84 8.89
CA LEU A 143 -0.80 -18.36 8.03
C LEU A 143 -1.95 -17.70 8.81
N LYS A 144 -2.25 -18.14 10.05
CA LYS A 144 -3.31 -17.54 10.85
C LYS A 144 -2.92 -16.15 11.32
N GLN A 145 -1.66 -15.97 11.73
CA GLN A 145 -1.15 -14.66 12.13
C GLN A 145 -0.98 -13.74 10.91
N GLN A 146 -0.48 -14.28 9.79
CA GLN A 146 -0.38 -13.54 8.54
C GLN A 146 -1.74 -13.02 8.06
N LYS A 147 -2.81 -13.82 8.17
CA LYS A 147 -4.18 -13.36 7.85
C LYS A 147 -4.60 -12.15 8.69
N LYS A 148 -4.32 -12.15 10.00
CA LYS A 148 -4.58 -10.98 10.86
C LYS A 148 -3.79 -9.75 10.41
N GLN A 149 -2.49 -9.93 10.14
CA GLN A 149 -1.63 -8.85 9.63
C GLN A 149 -2.14 -8.27 8.30
N LEU A 150 -2.66 -9.13 7.40
CA LEU A 150 -3.23 -8.68 6.13
C LEU A 150 -4.51 -7.87 6.33
N VAL A 151 -5.39 -8.28 7.25
CA VAL A 151 -6.59 -7.51 7.62
C VAL A 151 -6.20 -6.15 8.20
N ASP A 152 -5.26 -6.11 9.13
CA ASP A 152 -4.80 -4.85 9.73
C ASP A 152 -4.17 -3.91 8.68
N LEU A 153 -3.35 -4.45 7.78
CA LEU A 153 -2.77 -3.68 6.68
C LEU A 153 -3.84 -3.19 5.71
N ARG A 154 -4.86 -4.00 5.43
CA ARG A 154 -5.98 -3.58 4.57
C ARG A 154 -6.68 -2.37 5.16
N TYR A 155 -7.01 -2.39 6.44
CA TYR A 155 -7.59 -1.22 7.12
C TYR A 155 -6.66 -0.01 7.06
N LYS A 156 -5.37 -0.18 7.41
CA LYS A 156 -4.40 0.93 7.39
C LYS A 156 -4.25 1.55 6.00
N TYR A 157 -4.17 0.74 4.94
CA TYR A 157 -4.04 1.26 3.58
C TYR A 157 -5.34 1.88 3.10
N ALA A 158 -6.50 1.26 3.36
CA ALA A 158 -7.80 1.81 2.99
C ALA A 158 -8.03 3.17 3.66
N THR A 159 -7.81 3.28 4.97
CA THR A 159 -7.93 4.55 5.70
C THR A 159 -6.99 5.60 5.14
N LYS A 160 -5.73 5.25 4.83
CA LYS A 160 -4.79 6.20 4.22
C LYS A 160 -5.22 6.67 2.84
N ILE A 161 -5.77 5.79 2.01
CA ILE A 161 -6.26 6.13 0.67
C ILE A 161 -7.48 7.03 0.76
N LEU A 162 -8.46 6.67 1.60
CA LEU A 162 -9.70 7.41 1.77
C LEU A 162 -9.46 8.84 2.29
N LEU A 163 -8.55 8.97 3.25
CA LEU A 163 -8.21 10.26 3.88
C LEU A 163 -7.10 11.04 3.16
N CYS A 164 -6.55 10.50 2.06
CA CYS A 164 -5.47 11.14 1.31
C CYS A 164 -5.95 12.46 0.71
N ASP A 165 -5.13 13.52 0.77
CA ASP A 165 -5.48 14.82 0.17
C ASP A 165 -5.57 14.75 -1.37
N ASP A 166 -4.93 13.76 -1.99
CA ASP A 166 -5.04 13.50 -3.44
C ASP A 166 -6.32 12.75 -3.82
N ASN A 167 -7.12 12.27 -2.86
CA ASN A 167 -8.36 11.57 -3.14
C ASN A 167 -9.43 12.58 -3.55
N GLU A 168 -9.79 12.61 -4.84
CA GLU A 168 -10.76 13.55 -5.42
C GLU A 168 -12.16 13.45 -4.80
N ILE A 169 -12.48 12.33 -4.14
CA ILE A 169 -13.76 12.10 -3.45
C ILE A 169 -13.63 12.17 -1.92
N LYS A 170 -12.51 12.68 -1.37
CA LYS A 170 -12.27 12.76 0.08
C LYS A 170 -13.37 13.51 0.83
N ASP A 171 -13.84 14.62 0.27
CA ASP A 171 -14.87 15.45 0.89
C ASP A 171 -16.19 14.68 0.98
N LEU A 172 -16.59 14.01 -0.11
CA LEU A 172 -17.77 13.14 -0.11
C LEU A 172 -17.66 12.00 0.91
N VAL A 173 -16.47 11.37 1.03
CA VAL A 173 -16.24 10.34 2.07
C VAL A 173 -16.37 10.94 3.47
N SER A 174 -15.98 12.19 3.66
CA SER A 174 -16.07 12.87 4.97
C SER A 174 -17.53 13.19 5.31
N ASP A 175 -18.30 13.68 4.33
CA ASP A 175 -19.75 13.91 4.46
C ASP A 175 -20.51 12.60 4.76
N GLU A 176 -20.14 11.49 4.11
CA GLU A 176 -20.70 10.17 4.39
C GLU A 176 -20.39 9.71 5.82
N VAL A 177 -19.18 9.97 6.33
CA VAL A 177 -18.79 9.66 7.71
C VAL A 177 -19.59 10.49 8.72
N GLU A 178 -19.80 11.78 8.45
CA GLU A 178 -20.64 12.63 9.30
C GLU A 178 -22.10 12.16 9.29
N THR A 179 -22.62 11.78 8.13
CA THR A 179 -23.97 11.21 8.00
C THR A 179 -24.08 9.92 8.80
N PHE A 180 -23.11 9.01 8.66
CA PHE A 180 -23.07 7.74 9.38
C PHE A 180 -23.06 7.93 10.90
N ASN A 181 -22.27 8.89 11.42
CA ASN A 181 -22.20 9.17 12.85
C ASN A 181 -23.50 9.74 13.44
N ASN A 182 -24.42 10.21 12.60
CA ASN A 182 -25.71 10.76 13.00
C ASN A 182 -26.88 9.79 12.78
N LEU A 183 -26.62 8.56 12.33
CA LEU A 183 -27.64 7.54 12.13
C LEU A 183 -28.21 7.05 13.46
N SER A 184 -29.46 6.61 13.41
CA SER A 184 -30.05 5.81 14.49
C SER A 184 -29.47 4.39 14.51
N GLU A 185 -29.63 3.70 15.63
CA GLU A 185 -29.22 2.29 15.78
C GLU A 185 -29.90 1.40 14.71
N GLU A 186 -31.17 1.66 14.37
CA GLU A 186 -31.92 0.90 13.36
C GLU A 186 -31.32 1.07 11.96
N GLU A 187 -30.97 2.31 11.57
CA GLU A 187 -30.34 2.59 10.27
C GLU A 187 -28.92 2.01 10.20
N GLU A 188 -28.16 2.02 11.30
CA GLU A 188 -26.83 1.42 11.37
C GLU A 188 -26.91 -0.11 11.16
N GLU A 189 -27.85 -0.79 11.83
CA GLU A 189 -28.08 -2.23 11.67
C GLU A 189 -28.50 -2.59 10.23
N GLU A 190 -29.36 -1.80 9.60
CA GLU A 190 -29.75 -1.99 8.20
C GLU A 190 -28.55 -1.87 7.25
N LEU A 191 -27.71 -0.85 7.43
CA LEU A 191 -26.50 -0.66 6.62
C LEU A 191 -25.50 -1.80 6.84
N GLU A 192 -25.32 -2.27 8.06
CA GLU A 192 -24.45 -3.41 8.34
C GLU A 192 -24.99 -4.69 7.67
N MET A 193 -26.30 -4.92 7.72
CA MET A 193 -26.92 -6.05 7.02
C MET A 193 -26.68 -5.98 5.50
N LEU A 194 -26.90 -4.81 4.89
CA LEU A 194 -26.66 -4.59 3.46
C LEU A 194 -25.18 -4.76 3.09
N ALA A 195 -24.27 -4.25 3.91
CA ALA A 195 -22.83 -4.42 3.70
C ALA A 195 -22.44 -5.90 3.74
N ASN A 196 -22.97 -6.66 4.70
CA ASN A 196 -22.78 -8.10 4.83
C ASN A 196 -23.34 -8.87 3.64
N LEU A 197 -24.51 -8.49 3.11
CA LEU A 197 -25.09 -9.09 1.91
C LEU A 197 -24.19 -8.89 0.70
N LYS A 198 -23.79 -7.64 0.43
CA LYS A 198 -22.87 -7.30 -0.67
C LYS A 198 -21.52 -8.00 -0.53
N MET A 199 -21.03 -8.18 0.69
CA MET A 199 -19.80 -8.94 0.94
C MET A 199 -19.95 -10.41 0.55
N LYS A 200 -21.08 -11.05 0.85
CA LYS A 200 -21.37 -12.43 0.45
C LYS A 200 -21.46 -12.56 -1.06
N GLU A 201 -22.19 -11.67 -1.73
CA GLU A 201 -22.29 -11.65 -3.20
C GLU A 201 -20.91 -11.59 -3.85
N ARG A 202 -20.01 -10.72 -3.36
CA ARG A 202 -18.64 -10.61 -3.89
C ARG A 202 -17.80 -11.87 -3.68
N GLN A 203 -18.09 -12.68 -2.67
CA GLN A 203 -17.39 -13.95 -2.43
C GLN A 203 -17.81 -15.02 -3.44
N ASP A 204 -19.03 -14.95 -3.99
CA ASP A 204 -19.53 -15.91 -4.97
C ASP A 204 -18.89 -15.74 -6.37
N TYR A 205 -18.22 -14.60 -6.62
CA TYR A 205 -17.50 -14.32 -7.87
C TYR A 205 -15.99 -14.67 -7.87
N ILE A 206 -15.45 -15.25 -6.78
CA ILE A 206 -14.00 -15.52 -6.57
C ILE A 206 -13.71 -17.02 -6.50
#